data_AF-A0A2E9Z5K5-F1
#
_entry.id   AF-A0A2E9Z5K5-F1
#
_cell.length_a   1.000
_cell.length_b   1.000
_cell.length_c   1.000
_cell.angle_alpha   90.00
_cell.angle_beta   90.00
_cell.angle_gamma   90.00
#
_symmetry.space_group_name_H-M   'P 1'
#
loop_
_entity.id
_entity.type
_entity.pdbx_description
1 polymer ?
#
loop_
_entity_poly.entity_id
_entity_poly.type
_entity_poly.pdbx_seq_one_letter_code
_entity_poly.pdbx_strand_id
1 'polypeptide(L)'
;MDKIKKEELDKKWNAIVLKSFKDEDFKQRLVKSPIELMEENGLTIPEGCKAGSGAGKRAGIQLPAEASDEVKEEAKWWNMRLDITREFGKEIIKETGEASGGAPLLDGEGCKA
;
A
#
# COMPACT_ATOMS: atom_id res chain seq x y z
N MET A 1 -3.89 15.86 12.83
CA MET A 1 -3.42 15.84 11.42
C MET A 1 -4.22 16.85 10.62
N ASP A 2 -3.56 17.86 10.08
CA ASP A 2 -4.20 18.82 9.17
C ASP A 2 -4.78 18.15 7.92
N LYS A 3 -5.95 18.62 7.46
CA LYS A 3 -6.55 18.18 6.18
C LYS A 3 -5.57 18.35 5.00
N ILE A 4 -4.88 19.48 4.96
CA ILE A 4 -3.89 19.83 3.93
C ILE A 4 -2.71 18.84 3.93
N LYS A 5 -2.15 18.48 5.09
CA LYS A 5 -1.11 17.45 5.22
C LYS A 5 -1.62 16.09 4.71
N LYS A 6 -2.85 15.72 5.08
CA LYS A 6 -3.48 14.47 4.64
C LYS A 6 -3.68 14.42 3.13
N GLU A 7 -4.15 15.50 2.51
CA GLU A 7 -4.38 15.56 1.06
C GLU A 7 -3.07 15.46 0.28
N GLU A 8 -1.99 16.12 0.71
CA GLU A 8 -0.66 15.99 0.08
C GLU A 8 -0.04 14.58 0.27
N LEU A 9 -0.17 13.97 1.46
CA LEU A 9 0.29 12.60 1.69
C LEU A 9 -0.51 11.57 0.87
N ASP A 10 -1.84 11.70 0.80
CA ASP A 10 -2.68 10.81 0.01
C ASP A 10 -2.39 10.96 -1.49
N LYS A 11 -2.28 12.19 -2.00
CA LYS A 11 -1.90 12.50 -3.38
C LYS A 11 -0.55 11.90 -3.79
N LYS A 12 0.49 12.03 -2.94
CA LYS A 12 1.80 11.38 -3.15
C LYS A 12 1.67 9.85 -3.21
N TRP A 13 0.95 9.26 -2.24
CA TRP A 13 0.76 7.81 -2.19
C TRP A 13 -0.11 7.29 -3.36
N ASN A 14 -1.07 8.08 -3.83
CA ASN A 14 -1.91 7.73 -4.96
C ASN A 14 -1.05 7.68 -6.24
N ALA A 15 -0.11 8.62 -6.41
CA ALA A 15 0.89 8.55 -7.49
C ALA A 15 1.78 7.29 -7.40
N ILE A 16 2.22 6.88 -6.20
CA ILE A 16 2.96 5.62 -5.98
C ILE A 16 2.12 4.41 -6.38
N VAL A 17 0.86 4.34 -5.94
CA VAL A 17 -0.01 3.21 -6.26
C VAL A 17 -0.35 3.16 -7.75
N LEU A 18 -0.64 4.30 -8.38
CA LEU A 18 -0.81 4.42 -9.83
C LEU A 18 0.44 4.02 -10.63
N LYS A 19 1.64 4.18 -10.05
CA LYS A 19 2.89 3.65 -10.62
C LYS A 19 3.00 2.13 -10.41
N SER A 20 2.62 1.60 -9.24
CA SER A 20 2.56 0.15 -8.98
C SER A 20 1.49 -0.62 -9.78
N PHE A 21 0.51 0.09 -10.36
CA PHE A 21 -0.42 -0.47 -11.35
C PHE A 21 0.17 -0.56 -12.78
N LYS A 22 1.34 0.04 -13.03
CA LYS A 22 2.01 0.09 -14.35
C LYS A 22 3.33 -0.69 -14.36
N ASP A 23 4.08 -0.60 -13.27
CA ASP A 23 5.36 -1.29 -13.08
C ASP A 23 5.17 -2.48 -12.11
N GLU A 24 5.15 -3.71 -12.61
CA GLU A 24 4.97 -4.91 -11.78
C GLU A 24 6.14 -5.17 -10.81
N ASP A 25 7.38 -4.84 -11.20
CA ASP A 25 8.52 -4.93 -10.29
C ASP A 25 8.39 -3.90 -9.15
N PHE A 26 7.96 -2.67 -9.47
CA PHE A 26 7.64 -1.64 -8.48
C PHE A 26 6.48 -2.10 -7.56
N LYS A 27 5.48 -2.81 -8.09
CA LYS A 27 4.42 -3.48 -7.31
C LYS A 27 5.00 -4.52 -6.34
N GLN A 28 5.94 -5.36 -6.79
CA GLN A 28 6.62 -6.32 -5.91
C GLN A 28 7.52 -5.64 -4.87
N ARG A 29 8.27 -4.60 -5.23
CA ARG A 29 9.07 -3.79 -4.27
C ARG A 29 8.15 -3.13 -3.24
N LEU A 30 7.01 -2.58 -3.67
CA LEU A 30 6.01 -1.95 -2.80
C LEU A 30 5.40 -2.96 -1.80
N VAL A 31 5.23 -4.22 -2.19
CA VAL A 31 4.71 -5.27 -1.29
C VAL A 31 5.78 -5.83 -0.35
N LYS A 32 7.05 -5.89 -0.78
CA LYS A 32 8.20 -6.37 0.02
C LYS A 32 8.70 -5.33 1.03
N SER A 33 8.88 -4.09 0.59
CA SER A 33 9.42 -2.96 1.36
C SER A 33 8.60 -1.68 1.12
N PRO A 34 7.32 -1.61 1.55
CA PRO A 34 6.47 -0.46 1.28
C PRO A 34 7.00 0.85 1.85
N ILE A 35 7.58 0.83 3.06
CA ILE A 35 8.23 1.99 3.71
C ILE A 35 9.28 2.60 2.80
N GLU A 36 10.25 1.77 2.40
CA GLU A 36 11.44 2.16 1.63
C GLU A 36 11.04 2.79 0.30
N LEU A 37 10.04 2.22 -0.38
CA LEU A 37 9.52 2.74 -1.64
C LEU A 37 8.68 4.02 -1.45
N MET A 38 7.98 4.16 -0.31
CA MET A 38 7.25 5.38 0.04
C MET A 38 8.22 6.54 0.33
N GLU A 39 9.31 6.30 1.05
CA GLU A 39 10.36 7.29 1.28
C GLU A 39 11.13 7.64 -0.02
N GLU A 40 11.48 6.64 -0.85
CA GLU A 40 12.09 6.82 -2.19
C GLU A 40 11.25 7.75 -3.10
N ASN A 41 9.92 7.76 -2.92
CA ASN A 41 8.98 8.56 -3.69
C ASN A 41 8.43 9.77 -2.90
N GLY A 42 9.08 10.16 -1.80
CA GLY A 42 8.86 11.44 -1.11
C GLY A 42 7.74 11.48 -0.06
N LEU A 43 7.27 10.33 0.43
CA LEU A 43 6.55 10.25 1.71
C LEU A 43 7.54 9.95 2.83
N THR A 44 7.94 10.99 3.58
CA THR A 44 8.71 10.86 4.81
C THR A 44 7.86 10.33 5.96
N ILE A 45 8.43 9.47 6.80
CA ILE A 45 7.82 9.03 8.06
C ILE A 45 7.64 10.24 9.00
N PRO A 46 6.55 10.34 9.79
CA PRO A 46 6.40 11.38 10.82
C PRO A 46 7.60 11.48 11.77
N GLU A 47 7.93 12.70 12.21
CA GLU A 47 9.06 12.91 13.13
C GLU A 47 8.85 12.19 14.47
N GLY A 48 9.94 11.60 14.99
CA GLY A 48 9.92 10.76 16.20
C GLY A 48 9.32 9.35 16.02
N CYS A 49 8.58 9.09 14.93
CA CYS A 49 8.10 7.76 14.60
C CYS A 49 9.20 6.89 13.95
N LYS A 50 9.14 5.59 14.20
CA LYS A 50 10.11 4.62 13.67
C LYS A 50 9.40 3.60 12.80
N ALA A 51 9.67 3.62 11.49
CA ALA A 51 9.24 2.54 10.63
C ALA A 51 10.00 1.24 10.92
N GLY A 52 9.34 0.10 10.72
CA GLY A 52 9.97 -1.20 10.80
C GLY A 52 9.04 -2.34 10.42
N SER A 53 9.60 -3.54 10.30
CA SER A 53 8.79 -4.77 10.26
C SER A 53 8.49 -5.23 11.68
N GLY A 54 7.23 -5.11 12.09
CA GLY A 54 6.74 -5.70 13.33
C GLY A 54 6.76 -7.24 13.29
N ALA A 55 6.62 -7.86 14.46
CA ALA A 55 6.56 -9.31 14.60
C ALA A 55 5.48 -9.91 13.65
N GLY A 56 5.91 -10.81 12.77
CA GLY A 56 5.05 -11.34 11.69
C GLY A 56 5.24 -10.68 10.31
N LYS A 57 6.40 -10.04 10.04
CA LYS A 57 6.75 -9.43 8.73
C LYS A 57 5.76 -8.36 8.24
N ARG A 58 5.11 -7.63 9.15
CA ARG A 58 4.22 -6.51 8.79
C ARG A 58 5.00 -5.20 8.87
N ALA A 59 5.19 -4.55 7.74
CA ALA A 59 5.67 -3.17 7.73
C ALA A 59 4.65 -2.27 8.45
N GLY A 60 5.12 -1.45 9.37
CA GLY A 60 4.30 -0.56 10.20
C GLY A 60 5.11 0.60 10.75
N ILE A 61 4.42 1.59 11.29
CA ILE A 61 5.03 2.74 11.98
C ILE A 61 4.85 2.57 13.48
N GLN A 62 5.96 2.44 14.20
CA GLN A 62 6.01 2.43 15.65
C GLN A 62 5.91 3.87 16.16
N LEU A 63 4.85 4.15 16.94
CA LEU A 63 4.69 5.42 17.65
C LEU A 63 5.64 5.49 18.87
N PRO A 64 6.31 6.63 19.11
CA PRO A 64 7.00 6.89 20.38
C PRO A 64 5.98 7.18 21.48
N ALA A 65 6.38 6.96 22.74
CA ALA A 65 5.50 7.18 23.90
C ALA A 65 5.07 8.66 24.05
N GLU A 66 5.92 9.59 23.59
CA GLU A 66 5.74 11.04 23.68
C GLU A 66 5.07 11.65 22.43
N ALA A 67 4.47 10.84 21.56
CA ALA A 67 3.85 11.32 20.32
C ALA A 67 2.68 12.29 20.58
N SER A 68 2.82 13.54 20.11
CA SER A 68 1.70 14.48 19.95
C SER A 68 0.59 13.89 19.08
N ASP A 69 -0.66 14.30 19.27
CA ASP A 69 -1.81 13.68 18.60
C ASP A 69 -1.81 13.82 17.08
N GLU A 70 -1.13 14.84 16.54
CA GLU A 70 -0.83 14.90 15.10
C GLU A 70 0.04 13.73 14.63
N VAL A 71 1.14 13.43 15.33
CA VAL A 71 2.02 12.29 15.04
C VAL A 71 1.27 10.97 15.22
N LYS A 72 0.38 10.87 16.22
CA LYS A 72 -0.52 9.71 16.39
C LYS A 72 -1.43 9.50 15.18
N GLU A 73 -2.06 10.56 14.67
CA GLU A 73 -2.93 10.47 13.50
C GLU A 73 -2.16 10.19 12.20
N GLU A 74 -1.00 10.79 11.99
CA GLU A 74 -0.19 10.54 10.79
C GLU A 74 0.38 9.12 10.78
N ALA A 75 0.89 8.61 11.91
CA ALA A 75 1.31 7.21 12.03
C ALA A 75 0.13 6.24 11.87
N LYS A 76 -1.09 6.63 12.27
CA LYS A 76 -2.32 5.84 12.05
C LYS A 76 -2.70 5.82 10.56
N TRP A 77 -2.59 6.96 9.85
CA TRP A 77 -2.77 7.02 8.40
C TRP A 77 -1.75 6.11 7.70
N TRP A 78 -0.46 6.19 8.06
CA TRP A 78 0.59 5.31 7.55
C TRP A 78 0.29 3.83 7.80
N ASN A 79 0.00 3.42 9.04
CA ASN A 79 -0.28 2.00 9.34
C ASN A 79 -1.50 1.47 8.58
N MET A 80 -2.58 2.26 8.44
CA MET A 80 -3.73 1.91 7.61
C MET A 80 -3.32 1.73 6.13
N ARG A 81 -2.49 2.64 5.62
CA ARG A 81 -2.08 2.67 4.22
C ARG A 81 -1.09 1.55 3.86
N LEU A 82 -0.22 1.18 4.80
CA LEU A 82 0.67 0.02 4.71
C LEU A 82 -0.10 -1.30 4.70
N ASP A 83 -1.19 -1.41 5.47
CA ASP A 83 -2.03 -2.61 5.45
C ASP A 83 -2.82 -2.71 4.13
N ILE A 84 -3.35 -1.60 3.58
CA ILE A 84 -3.96 -1.58 2.24
C ILE A 84 -2.95 -2.03 1.16
N THR A 85 -1.73 -1.51 1.20
CA THR A 85 -0.65 -1.93 0.28
C THR A 85 -0.30 -3.41 0.43
N ARG A 86 -0.38 -3.96 1.65
CA ARG A 86 -0.18 -5.39 1.94
C ARG A 86 -1.36 -6.25 1.44
N GLU A 87 -2.61 -5.81 1.59
CA GLU A 87 -3.78 -6.50 1.02
C GLU A 87 -3.70 -6.52 -0.51
N PHE A 88 -3.37 -5.39 -1.15
CA PHE A 88 -3.13 -5.29 -2.59
C PHE A 88 -2.03 -6.25 -3.10
N GLY A 89 -1.03 -6.52 -2.26
CA GLY A 89 -0.01 -7.54 -2.52
C GLY A 89 -0.50 -8.98 -2.41
N LYS A 90 -1.47 -9.27 -1.52
CA LYS A 90 -2.07 -10.60 -1.41
C LYS A 90 -2.85 -10.99 -2.65
N GLU A 91 -3.50 -10.05 -3.32
CA GLU A 91 -4.27 -10.36 -4.53
C GLU A 91 -3.35 -10.92 -5.63
N ILE A 92 -2.15 -10.35 -5.80
CA ILE A 92 -1.10 -10.87 -6.70
C ILE A 92 -0.70 -12.31 -6.32
N ILE A 93 -0.49 -12.56 -5.02
CA ILE A 93 -0.07 -13.87 -4.49
C ILE A 93 -1.19 -14.91 -4.62
N LYS A 94 -2.46 -14.48 -4.56
CA LYS A 94 -3.63 -15.34 -4.76
C LYS A 94 -3.83 -15.67 -6.25
N GLU A 95 -3.72 -14.67 -7.12
CA GLU A 95 -3.78 -14.82 -8.59
C GLU A 95 -2.68 -15.74 -9.13
N THR A 96 -1.47 -15.67 -8.56
CA THR A 96 -0.34 -16.57 -8.91
C THR A 96 -0.32 -17.90 -8.13
N GLY A 97 -1.20 -18.07 -7.13
CA GLY A 97 -1.31 -19.28 -6.32
C GLY A 97 -2.47 -20.20 -6.72
N GLU A 98 -3.61 -19.64 -7.11
CA GLU A 98 -4.79 -20.38 -7.56
C GLU A 98 -5.44 -19.71 -8.78
N ALA A 99 -5.20 -20.29 -9.96
CA ALA A 99 -5.98 -20.01 -11.17
C ALA A 99 -7.38 -20.62 -11.10
N SER A 100 -8.18 -20.21 -10.10
CA SER A 100 -9.55 -20.68 -9.83
C SER A 100 -10.40 -19.55 -9.24
N GLY A 101 -10.78 -18.62 -10.11
CA GLY A 101 -11.53 -17.41 -9.75
C GLY A 101 -12.03 -16.72 -11.01
N GLY A 102 -12.78 -17.46 -11.83
CA GLY A 102 -13.02 -17.11 -13.23
C GLY A 102 -13.70 -15.76 -13.43
N ALA A 103 -13.10 -14.93 -14.28
CA ALA A 103 -13.88 -14.00 -15.07
C ALA A 103 -14.86 -14.82 -15.93
N PRO A 104 -16.18 -14.57 -15.89
CA PRO A 104 -17.06 -15.09 -16.92
C PRO A 104 -16.64 -14.44 -18.23
N LEU A 105 -16.07 -15.24 -19.13
CA LEU A 105 -15.84 -14.82 -20.50
C LEU A 105 -17.21 -14.42 -21.07
N LEU A 106 -17.35 -13.17 -21.51
CA LEU A 106 -18.50 -12.73 -22.29
C LEU A 106 -18.32 -13.29 -23.71
N ASP A 107 -18.44 -14.62 -23.80
CA ASP A 107 -18.25 -15.39 -25.01
C ASP A 107 -19.28 -14.94 -26.06
N GLY A 108 -18.80 -14.66 -27.27
CA GLY A 108 -19.64 -14.07 -28.30
C GLY A 108 -20.79 -15.02 -28.67
N GLU A 109 -22.03 -14.55 -28.57
CA GLU A 109 -23.21 -15.37 -28.82
C GLU A 109 -23.11 -16.03 -30.21
N GLY A 110 -23.13 -17.36 -30.22
CA GLY A 110 -22.35 -18.14 -31.17
C GLY A 110 -22.94 -18.25 -32.58
N CYS A 111 -22.05 -18.49 -33.56
CA CYS A 111 -22.46 -18.85 -34.91
C CYS A 111 -23.19 -20.20 -34.96
N LYS A 112 -24.46 -20.20 -35.39
CA LYS A 112 -25.21 -21.40 -35.79
C LYS A 112 -26.44 -21.03 -36.62
N ALA A 113 -26.72 -21.62 -37.78
CA ALA A 113 -25.89 -22.41 -38.71
C ALA A 113 -26.48 -22.28 -40.13
#